data_AF-A0A8T4GWF6-F1
#
_entry.id   AF-A0A8T4GWF6-F1
#
_cell.length_a   1.000
_cell.length_b   1.000
_cell.length_c   1.000
_cell.angle_alpha   90.00
_cell.angle_beta   90.00
_cell.angle_gamma   90.00
#
_symmetry.space_group_name_H-M   'P 1'
#
loop_
_entity.id
_entity.type
_entity.pdbx_description
1 polymer ?
#
loop_
_entity_poly.entity_id
_entity_poly.type
_entity_poly.pdbx_seq_one_letter_code
_entity_poly.pdbx_strand_id
1 'polypeptide(L)' 'MTVTHYDVVEGRIALALLIGLLSLALFAHLVIGQPSSMMPALIALGGLMILTFQNVLIYLSQLGAGEEEEEAEGANAA' A
#
# COMPACT_ATOMS: atom_id res chain seq x y z
N MET A 1 5.94 -22.52 -10.36
CA MET A 1 4.79 -21.94 -9.64
C MET A 1 4.63 -20.54 -10.18
N THR A 2 3.63 -20.30 -11.02
CA THR A 2 3.40 -19.00 -11.67
C THR A 2 2.56 -18.15 -10.73
N VAL A 3 3.17 -17.10 -10.17
CA VAL A 3 2.45 -16.07 -9.39
C VAL A 3 1.46 -15.42 -10.33
N THR A 4 0.17 -15.53 -10.01
CA THR A 4 -0.89 -14.95 -10.83
C THR A 4 -1.11 -13.50 -10.42
N HIS A 5 -1.62 -12.66 -11.33
CA HIS A 5 -1.97 -11.27 -11.03
C HIS A 5 -2.90 -11.15 -9.80
N TYR A 6 -3.74 -12.17 -9.58
CA TYR A 6 -4.63 -12.28 -8.44
C TYR A 6 -3.88 -12.40 -7.10
N ASP A 7 -2.82 -13.22 -7.04
CA ASP A 7 -2.00 -13.41 -5.83
C ASP A 7 -1.31 -12.09 -5.40
N VAL A 8 -0.90 -11.29 -6.38
CA VAL A 8 -0.26 -9.98 -6.14
C VAL A 8 -1.26 -8.97 -5.59
N VAL A 9 -2.49 -8.96 -6.08
CA VAL A 9 -3.54 -8.05 -5.58
C VAL A 9 -3.94 -8.42 -4.15
N GLU A 10 -4.17 -9.70 -3.87
CA GLU A 10 -4.55 -10.18 -2.54
C GLU A 10 -3.45 -9.91 -1.49
N GLY A 11 -2.18 -10.15 -1.86
CA GLY A 11 -1.04 -9.82 -1.01
C GLY A 11 -0.94 -8.33 -0.67
N ARG A 12 -1.33 -7.43 -1.60
CA ARG A 12 -1.29 -5.98 -1.38
C ARG A 12 -2.44 -5.47 -0.54
N ILE A 13 -3.63 -6.07 -0.68
CA ILE A 13 -4.77 -5.80 0.20
C ILE A 13 -4.42 -6.23 1.63
N ALA A 14 -3.88 -7.43 1.80
CA ALA A 14 -3.43 -7.92 3.11
C ALA A 14 -2.36 -7.01 3.73
N LEU A 15 -1.39 -6.55 2.93
CA LEU A 15 -0.37 -5.60 3.36
C LEU A 15 -0.99 -4.26 3.80
N ALA A 16 -1.93 -3.71 3.03
CA ALA A 16 -2.59 -2.45 3.37
C ALA A 16 -3.40 -2.56 4.68
N LEU A 17 -4.11 -3.67 4.89
CA LEU A 17 -4.82 -3.95 6.14
C LEU A 17 -3.87 -4.05 7.34
N LEU A 18 -2.75 -4.75 7.19
CA LEU A 18 -1.71 -4.84 8.23
C LEU A 18 -1.12 -3.47 8.58
N ILE A 19 -0.80 -2.66 7.57
CA ILE A 19 -0.28 -1.30 7.77
C ILE A 19 -1.33 -0.42 8.48
N GLY A 20 -2.61 -0.57 8.14
CA GLY A 20 -3.72 0.12 8.81
C GLY A 20 -3.83 -0.24 10.30
N LEU A 21 -3.77 -1.52 10.64
CA LEU A 21 -3.79 -2.00 12.03
C LEU A 21 -2.56 -1.52 12.82
N LEU A 22 -1.37 -1.57 12.22
CA LEU A 22 -0.13 -1.06 12.82
C LEU A 22 -0.21 0.44 13.10
N SER A 23 -0.75 1.21 12.15
CA SER A 23 -0.95 2.65 12.30
C SER A 23 -1.90 2.96 13.46
N LEU A 24 -3.01 2.23 13.59
CA LEU A 24 -3.94 2.38 14.70
C LEU A 24 -3.30 2.05 16.05
N ALA A 25 -2.52 0.97 16.11
CA ALA A 25 -1.81 0.56 17.33
C ALA A 25 -0.77 1.60 17.76
N LEU A 26 -0.01 2.16 16.81
CA LEU A 26 0.95 3.24 17.06
C LEU A 26 0.26 4.53 17.51
N PHE A 27 -0.88 4.86 16.90
CA PHE A 27 -1.67 6.02 17.34
C PHE A 27 -2.18 5.85 18.77
N ALA A 28 -2.73 4.67 19.11
CA ALA A 28 -3.12 4.36 20.48
C ALA A 28 -1.92 4.43 21.44
N HIS A 29 -0.75 3.95 21.01
CA HIS A 29 0.48 4.07 21.77
C HIS A 29 0.90 5.52 21.99
N LEU A 30 0.66 6.44 21.04
CA LEU A 30 0.93 7.87 21.25
C LEU A 30 -0.03 8.53 22.24
N VAL A 31 -1.29 8.11 22.27
CA VAL A 31 -2.30 8.67 23.18
C VAL A 31 -2.07 8.21 24.62
N ILE A 32 -1.69 6.95 24.81
CA ILE A 32 -1.59 6.31 26.14
C ILE A 32 -0.12 6.25 26.64
N GLY A 33 0.83 6.38 25.73
CA GLY A 33 2.24 6.11 25.96
C GLY A 33 2.98 7.18 26.77
N GLN A 34 4.18 6.80 27.18
CA GLN A 34 5.08 7.67 27.92
C GLN A 34 5.78 8.63 26.96
N PRO A 35 6.17 9.85 27.40
CA PRO A 35 6.82 10.83 26.53
C PRO A 35 8.09 10.31 25.83
N SER A 36 8.81 9.40 26.49
CA SER A 36 10.05 8.79 25.97
C SER A 36 9.82 7.89 24.75
N SER A 37 8.63 7.31 24.58
CA SER A 37 8.30 6.43 23.44
C SER A 37 7.56 7.16 22.32
N MET A 38 7.24 8.46 22.49
CA MET A 38 6.54 9.24 21.47
C MET A 38 7.38 9.47 20.21
N MET A 39 8.66 9.81 20.35
CA MET A 39 9.53 10.09 19.20
C MET A 39 9.71 8.85 18.31
N PRO A 40 10.03 7.65 18.83
CA PRO A 40 10.06 6.43 18.02
C PRO A 40 8.70 6.12 17.36
N ALA A 41 7.59 6.34 18.06
CA ALA A 41 6.26 6.07 17.52
C ALA A 41 5.87 7.04 16.38
N LEU A 42 6.25 8.31 16.48
CA LEU A 42 6.07 9.28 15.39
C LEU A 42 6.91 8.93 14.16
N ILE A 43 8.16 8.51 14.37
CA ILE A 43 9.03 8.03 13.28
C ILE A 43 8.41 6.80 12.60
N ALA A 44 7.91 5.84 13.38
CA ALA A 44 7.26 4.65 12.86
C ALA A 44 5.99 4.98 12.06
N LEU A 45 5.15 5.90 12.55
CA LEU A 45 3.98 6.38 11.80
C LEU A 45 4.36 7.07 10.50
N GLY A 46 5.40 7.91 10.51
CA GLY A 46 5.92 8.53 9.29
C GLY A 46 6.39 7.49 8.26
N GLY A 47 7.10 6.46 8.71
CA GLY A 47 7.52 5.34 7.86
C GLY A 47 6.35 4.57 7.26
N LEU A 48 5.31 4.28 8.06
CA LEU A 48 4.09 3.61 7.59
C LEU A 48 3.35 4.46 6.54
N MET A 49 3.31 5.78 6.71
CA MET A 49 2.73 6.69 5.72
C MET A 49 3.44 6.60 4.37
N ILE A 50 4.78 6.60 4.38
CA ILE A 50 5.59 6.49 3.16
C ILE A 50 5.35 5.15 2.46
N LEU A 51 5.35 4.04 3.20
CA LEU A 51 5.09 2.70 2.64
C LEU A 51 3.68 2.61 2.03
N THR A 52 2.68 3.20 2.69
CA THR A 52 1.32 3.27 2.15
C THR A 52 1.29 4.04 0.84
N PHE A 53 1.94 5.20 0.79
CA PHE A 53 2.00 6.03 -0.41
C PHE A 53 2.68 5.32 -1.58
N GLN A 54 3.81 4.64 -1.32
CA GLN A 54 4.49 3.82 -2.32
C GLN A 54 3.59 2.69 -2.82
N ASN A 55 2.90 2.00 -1.92
CA ASN A 55 1.97 0.94 -2.31
C ASN A 55 0.82 1.49 -3.16
N VAL A 56 0.32 2.70 -2.92
CA VAL A 56 -0.70 3.33 -3.78
C VAL A 56 -0.14 3.68 -5.16
N LEU A 57 1.05 4.29 -5.23
CA LEU A 57 1.65 4.64 -6.52
C LEU A 57 1.87 3.43 -7.42
N ILE A 58 2.34 2.32 -6.85
CA ILE A 58 2.52 1.06 -7.58
C ILE A 58 1.17 0.49 -8.04
N TYR A 59 0.08 0.77 -7.33
CA TYR A 59 -1.25 0.29 -7.70
C TYR A 59 -1.77 1.08 -8.89
N LEU A 60 -1.67 2.40 -8.81
CA LEU A 60 -2.08 3.30 -9.88
C LEU A 60 -1.24 3.10 -11.15
N SER A 61 0.07 2.83 -11.03
CA SER A 61 0.91 2.54 -12.20
C SER A 61 0.52 1.24 -12.91
N GLN A 62 -0.01 0.25 -12.18
CA GLN A 62 -0.50 -1.00 -12.77
C GLN A 62 -1.87 -0.83 -13.42
N LEU A 63 -2.73 0.04 -12.89
CA LEU A 63 -3.99 0.40 -13.55
C LEU A 63 -3.73 1.13 -14.88
N GLY A 64 -2.85 2.13 -14.87
CA GLY A 64 -2.54 2.90 -16.10
C GLY A 64 -1.86 2.06 -17.19
N ALA A 65 -1.04 1.07 -16.80
CA ALA A 65 -0.41 0.16 -17.77
C ALA A 65 -1.40 -0.84 -18.40
N GLY A 66 -2.51 -1.17 -17.72
CA GLY A 66 -3.54 -2.06 -18.26
C GLY A 66 -4.46 -1.38 -19.27
N GLU A 67 -4.71 -0.07 -19.11
CA GLU A 67 -5.52 0.72 -20.04
C GLU A 67 -4.80 0.95 -21.38
N GLU A 68 -3.48 1.09 -21.39
CA GLU A 68 -2.68 1.22 -22.62
C GLU A 68 -2.64 -0.09 -23.45
N GLU A 69 -2.72 -1.27 -22.81
CA GLU A 69 -2.81 -2.55 -23.52
C GLU A 69 -4.20 -2.77 -24.15
N GLU A 70 -5.29 -2.39 -23.49
CA GLU A 70 -6.66 -2.51 -24.04
C GLU A 70 -6.91 -1.55 -25.22
N GLU A 71 -6.36 -0.33 -25.19
CA GLU A 71 -6.48 0.61 -26.32
C GLU A 71 -5.64 0.17 -27.53
N ALA A 72 -4.47 -0.45 -27.31
CA ALA A 72 -3.61 -0.96 -28.37
C ALA A 72 -4.18 -2.23 -29.05
N GLU A 73 -4.84 -3.12 -28.30
CA GLU A 73 -5.51 -4.30 -28.88
C GLU A 73 -6.81 -3.91 -29.61
N GLY A 74 -7.58 -2.95 -29.09
CA GLY A 74 -8.79 -2.44 -29.73
C GLY A 74 -8.54 -1.68 -31.05
N ALA A 75 -7.42 -0.95 -31.15
CA ALA A 75 -7.01 -0.24 -32.36
C ALA A 75 -6.44 -1.16 -33.46
N ASN A 76 -5.96 -2.36 -33.11
CA ASN A 76 -5.42 -3.35 -34.05
C ASN A 76 -6.49 -4.35 -34.54
N ALA A 77 -7.67 -4.34 -33.93
CA ALA A 77 -8.82 -5.19 -34.28
C ALA A 77 -9.88 -4.48 -35.14
N ALA A 78 -9.67 -3.21 -35.51
CA ALA A 78 -10.53 -2.38 -36.35
C ALA A 78 -9.89 -2.11 -37.73
#